data_AF-A0A8T5MX25-F1
#
_entry.id   AF-A0A8T5MX25-F1
#
_cell.length_a   1.000
_cell.length_b   1.000
_cell.length_c   1.000
_cell.angle_alpha   90.00
_cell.angle_beta   90.00
_cell.angle_gamma   90.00
#
_symmetry.space_group_name_H-M   'P 1'
#
loop_
_entity.id
_entity.type
_entity.pdbx_description
1 polymer ?
#
loop_
_entity_poly.entity_id
_entity_poly.type
_entity_poly.pdbx_seq_one_letter_code
_entity_poly.pdbx_strand_id
1 'polypeptide(L)'
;GLSWLVVLVLFLFISFAATKYKYNFKKSIGEVEGKKGERRWNNVIANGIIPALIAVLSFFVLPKEIGGVLFITAMSAATSDTFASEIGIMSDRVYLITSMKKVERGIDGGISVLGTNAAFFGALFISITGWMLLSEFSFLPDSRYLILIPVFIGFISCQIDSVLGATLEGKILTKDTVNLVSIGAGTLIAWVILWIIYF
;
A
#
# COMPACT_ATOMS: atom_id res chain seq x y z
N GLY A 1 18.80 -9.29 4.76
CA GLY A 1 18.01 -10.33 5.45
C GLY A 1 17.11 -9.72 6.50
N LEU A 2 17.67 -9.36 7.66
CA LEU A 2 16.88 -8.90 8.81
C LEU A 2 16.18 -7.54 8.62
N SER A 3 16.83 -6.54 8.01
CA SER A 3 16.25 -5.21 7.79
C SER A 3 14.96 -5.22 6.97
N TRP A 4 14.95 -5.97 5.87
CA TRP A 4 13.78 -6.19 5.01
C TRP A 4 12.63 -6.85 5.78
N LEU A 5 12.94 -7.84 6.62
CA LEU A 5 11.96 -8.49 7.49
C LEU A 5 11.41 -7.51 8.54
N VAL A 6 12.25 -6.65 9.13
CA VAL A 6 11.82 -5.63 10.09
C VAL A 6 10.84 -4.66 9.45
N VAL A 7 11.09 -4.20 8.22
CA VAL A 7 10.15 -3.33 7.49
C VAL A 7 8.83 -4.04 7.22
N LEU A 8 8.87 -5.33 6.85
CA LEU A 8 7.67 -6.14 6.65
C LEU A 8 6.87 -6.29 7.95
N VAL A 9 7.54 -6.59 9.06
CA VAL A 9 6.91 -6.69 10.39
C VAL A 9 6.34 -5.34 10.83
N LEU A 10 7.04 -4.24 10.58
CA LEU A 10 6.56 -2.89 10.86
C LEU A 10 5.26 -2.59 10.09
N PHE A 11 5.21 -2.93 8.81
CA PHE A 11 3.98 -2.86 7.99
C PHE A 11 2.85 -3.70 8.56
N LEU A 12 3.12 -4.95 8.94
CA LEU A 12 2.08 -5.83 9.53
C LEU A 12 1.54 -5.23 10.83
N PHE A 13 2.42 -4.74 11.69
CA PHE A 13 2.04 -4.12 12.96
C PHE A 13 1.21 -2.85 12.76
N ILE A 14 1.66 -1.94 11.89
CA ILE A 14 0.96 -0.68 11.66
C ILE A 14 -0.38 -0.89 10.92
N SER A 15 -0.42 -1.84 9.99
CA SER A 15 -1.66 -2.24 9.32
C SER A 15 -2.66 -2.83 10.30
N PHE A 16 -2.21 -3.72 11.19
CA PHE A 16 -3.04 -4.26 12.25
C PHE A 16 -3.55 -3.17 13.21
N ALA A 17 -2.70 -2.22 13.58
CA ALA A 17 -3.09 -1.08 14.39
C ALA A 17 -4.16 -0.22 13.70
N ALA A 18 -4.03 0.04 12.39
CA ALA A 18 -5.03 0.75 11.60
C ALA A 18 -6.38 -0.01 11.55
N THR A 19 -6.34 -1.33 11.35
CA THR A 19 -7.56 -2.18 11.40
C THR A 19 -8.25 -2.10 12.77
N LYS A 20 -7.49 -2.16 13.86
CA LYS A 20 -8.03 -2.06 15.23
C LYS A 20 -8.47 -0.67 15.64
N TYR A 21 -7.99 0.38 14.97
CA TYR A 21 -8.39 1.74 15.27
C TYR A 21 -9.91 1.90 15.11
N LYS A 22 -10.56 2.43 16.16
CA LYS A 22 -12.02 2.63 16.22
C LYS A 22 -12.85 1.38 15.90
N TYR A 23 -12.35 0.19 16.27
CA TYR A 23 -13.01 -1.10 16.04
C TYR A 23 -14.49 -1.15 16.44
N ASN A 24 -14.87 -0.61 17.61
CA ASN A 24 -16.27 -0.62 18.06
C ASN A 24 -17.19 0.20 17.14
N PHE A 25 -16.69 1.30 16.58
CA PHE A 25 -17.42 2.08 15.59
C PHE A 25 -17.60 1.28 14.30
N LYS A 26 -16.50 0.74 13.76
CA LYS A 26 -16.53 -0.13 12.56
C LYS A 26 -17.51 -1.30 12.71
N LYS A 27 -17.52 -1.93 13.89
CA LYS A 27 -18.47 -2.99 14.24
C LYS A 27 -19.92 -2.52 14.25
N SER A 28 -20.20 -1.32 14.76
CA SER A 28 -21.56 -0.77 14.81
C SER A 28 -22.16 -0.47 13.44
N ILE A 29 -21.32 -0.24 12.42
CA ILE A 29 -21.74 0.01 11.04
C ILE A 29 -21.63 -1.22 10.13
N GLY A 30 -21.26 -2.39 10.66
CA GLY A 30 -21.12 -3.63 9.88
C GLY A 30 -19.83 -3.74 9.05
N GLU A 31 -18.97 -2.73 9.08
CA GLU A 31 -17.77 -2.60 8.24
C GLU A 31 -16.51 -3.06 8.98
N VAL A 32 -16.44 -4.36 9.32
CA VAL A 32 -15.27 -4.97 9.97
C VAL A 32 -14.62 -5.97 9.04
N GLU A 33 -13.31 -5.84 8.82
CA GLU A 33 -12.54 -6.89 8.16
C GLU A 33 -12.46 -8.15 9.06
N GLY A 34 -12.99 -9.27 8.55
CA GLY A 34 -12.96 -10.57 9.24
C GLY A 34 -13.92 -10.69 10.43
N LYS A 35 -13.73 -11.71 11.28
CA LYS A 35 -14.63 -11.97 12.43
C LYS A 35 -14.25 -11.19 13.69
N LYS A 36 -12.98 -10.77 13.80
CA LYS A 36 -12.42 -10.07 14.97
C LYS A 36 -11.63 -8.80 14.61
N GLY A 37 -11.78 -8.25 13.40
CA GLY A 37 -10.89 -7.18 12.91
C GLY A 37 -9.54 -7.74 12.54
N GLU A 38 -9.55 -8.89 11.86
CA GLU A 38 -8.38 -9.60 11.36
C GLU A 38 -8.46 -9.58 9.84
N ARG A 39 -7.37 -9.19 9.19
CA ARG A 39 -7.26 -9.33 7.75
C ARG A 39 -7.34 -10.79 7.37
N ARG A 40 -8.17 -11.11 6.37
CA ARG A 40 -8.18 -12.46 5.80
C ARG A 40 -6.77 -12.78 5.33
N TRP A 41 -6.32 -14.01 5.58
CA TRP A 41 -4.99 -14.49 5.20
C TRP A 41 -4.65 -14.17 3.72
N ASN A 42 -5.65 -14.23 2.84
CA ASN A 42 -5.52 -13.87 1.43
C ASN A 42 -5.07 -12.41 1.21
N ASN A 43 -5.62 -11.46 1.96
CA ASN A 43 -5.25 -10.05 1.85
C ASN A 43 -3.81 -9.82 2.34
N VAL A 44 -3.40 -10.52 3.40
CA VAL A 44 -2.01 -10.49 3.90
C VAL A 44 -1.05 -11.02 2.83
N ILE A 45 -1.41 -12.11 2.15
CA ILE A 45 -0.62 -12.64 1.04
C ILE A 45 -0.58 -11.67 -0.14
N ALA A 46 -1.73 -11.16 -0.58
CA ALA A 46 -1.83 -10.26 -1.73
C ALA A 46 -0.95 -9.01 -1.55
N ASN A 47 -0.99 -8.42 -0.36
CA ASN A 47 -0.20 -7.25 -0.01
C ASN A 47 1.29 -7.57 0.24
N GLY A 48 1.61 -8.81 0.63
CA GLY A 48 2.97 -9.22 1.00
C GLY A 48 3.80 -9.87 -0.11
N ILE A 49 3.16 -10.43 -1.15
CA ILE A 49 3.87 -11.26 -2.14
C ILE A 49 4.79 -10.45 -3.04
N ILE A 50 4.36 -9.28 -3.53
CA ILE A 50 5.20 -8.40 -4.37
C ILE A 50 6.45 -7.93 -3.62
N PRO A 51 6.36 -7.34 -2.41
CA PRO A 51 7.56 -6.96 -1.67
C PRO A 51 8.46 -8.17 -1.33
N ALA A 52 7.88 -9.32 -0.98
CA ALA A 52 8.66 -10.54 -0.76
C ALA A 52 9.42 -10.98 -2.01
N LEU A 53 8.77 -10.96 -3.19
CA LEU A 53 9.40 -11.27 -4.46
C LEU A 53 10.53 -10.30 -4.80
N ILE A 54 10.33 -8.99 -4.60
CA ILE A 54 11.39 -7.98 -4.82
C ILE A 54 12.58 -8.24 -3.91
N ALA A 55 12.34 -8.53 -2.63
CA ALA A 55 13.40 -8.82 -1.67
C ALA A 55 14.21 -10.04 -2.13
N VAL A 56 13.56 -11.11 -2.58
CA VAL A 56 14.23 -12.30 -3.14
C VAL A 56 15.00 -11.96 -4.42
N LEU A 57 14.38 -11.27 -5.38
CA LEU A 57 15.01 -10.90 -6.64
C LEU A 57 16.21 -9.95 -6.43
N SER A 58 16.20 -9.12 -5.40
CA SER A 58 17.32 -8.25 -5.01
C SER A 58 18.54 -9.02 -4.52
N PHE A 59 18.42 -10.30 -4.14
CA PHE A 59 19.57 -11.14 -3.82
C PHE A 59 20.22 -11.78 -5.05
N PHE A 60 19.45 -11.98 -6.13
CA PHE A 60 19.89 -12.80 -7.26
C PHE A 60 20.09 -12.03 -8.56
N VAL A 61 19.26 -11.01 -8.84
CA VAL A 61 19.15 -10.41 -10.18
C VAL A 61 19.14 -8.89 -10.15
N LEU A 62 18.45 -8.27 -9.18
CA LEU A 62 18.33 -6.81 -9.12
C LEU A 62 19.50 -6.17 -8.37
N PRO A 63 20.04 -5.03 -8.86
CA PRO A 63 20.92 -4.20 -8.06
C PRO A 63 20.28 -3.87 -6.71
N LYS A 64 21.04 -4.00 -5.62
CA LYS A 64 20.54 -3.94 -4.24
C LYS A 64 19.82 -2.63 -3.95
N GLU A 65 20.35 -1.55 -4.51
CA GLU A 65 19.88 -0.18 -4.35
C GLU A 65 18.53 0.03 -5.05
N ILE A 66 18.39 -0.51 -6.27
CA ILE A 66 17.12 -0.50 -7.01
C ILE A 66 16.10 -1.39 -6.28
N GLY A 67 16.51 -2.59 -5.87
CA GLY A 67 15.67 -3.51 -5.11
C GLY A 67 15.11 -2.89 -3.83
N GLY A 68 15.92 -2.12 -3.09
CA GLY A 68 15.48 -1.44 -1.88
C GLY A 68 14.39 -0.40 -2.14
N VAL A 69 14.55 0.45 -3.16
CA VAL A 69 13.54 1.46 -3.51
C VAL A 69 12.23 0.80 -3.96
N LEU A 70 12.31 -0.26 -4.78
CA LEU A 70 11.13 -0.99 -5.24
C LEU A 70 10.40 -1.68 -4.09
N PHE A 71 11.14 -2.28 -3.15
CA PHE A 71 10.56 -2.92 -1.99
C PHE A 71 9.83 -1.92 -1.10
N ILE A 72 10.46 -0.79 -0.77
CA ILE A 72 9.80 0.27 0.00
C ILE A 72 8.56 0.76 -0.75
N THR A 73 8.61 0.88 -2.09
CA THR A 73 7.46 1.30 -2.90
C THR A 73 6.30 0.32 -2.79
N ALA A 74 6.56 -0.99 -2.88
CA ALA A 74 5.53 -2.02 -2.75
C ALA A 74 4.91 -2.04 -1.34
N MET A 75 5.75 -1.92 -0.30
CA MET A 75 5.29 -1.79 1.09
C MET A 75 4.49 -0.48 1.31
N SER A 76 4.89 0.60 0.64
CA SER A 76 4.21 1.90 0.62
C SER A 76 2.82 1.81 0.01
N ALA A 77 2.69 1.16 -1.14
CA ALA A 77 1.40 0.88 -1.76
C ALA A 77 0.46 0.12 -0.83
N ALA A 78 0.92 -1.00 -0.27
CA ALA A 78 0.12 -1.83 0.65
C ALA A 78 -0.31 -1.05 1.92
N THR A 79 0.60 -0.26 2.50
CA THR A 79 0.29 0.55 3.70
C THR A 79 -0.68 1.68 3.38
N SER A 80 -0.49 2.35 2.24
CA SER A 80 -1.35 3.43 1.77
C SER A 80 -2.78 2.96 1.60
N ASP A 81 -2.99 1.85 0.89
CA ASP A 81 -4.30 1.22 0.69
C ASP A 81 -4.96 0.83 2.02
N THR A 82 -4.19 0.24 2.92
CA THR A 82 -4.66 -0.13 4.27
C THR A 82 -5.15 1.07 5.05
N PHE A 83 -4.37 2.15 5.06
CA PHE A 83 -4.75 3.34 5.79
C PHE A 83 -5.97 4.01 5.16
N ALA A 84 -6.05 4.06 3.82
CA ALA A 84 -7.19 4.60 3.12
C ALA A 84 -8.49 3.87 3.47
N SER A 85 -8.50 2.54 3.38
CA SER A 85 -9.69 1.73 3.67
C SER A 85 -10.05 1.74 5.15
N GLU A 86 -9.09 1.51 6.05
CA GLU A 86 -9.34 1.35 7.48
C GLU A 86 -9.63 2.66 8.20
N ILE A 87 -9.05 3.78 7.74
CA ILE A 87 -9.31 5.10 8.34
C ILE A 87 -10.44 5.80 7.57
N GLY A 88 -10.48 5.67 6.24
CA GLY A 88 -11.48 6.30 5.40
C GLY A 88 -12.91 5.83 5.67
N ILE A 89 -13.12 4.60 6.15
CA ILE A 89 -14.45 4.06 6.50
C ILE A 89 -15.21 4.90 7.54
N MET A 90 -14.50 5.68 8.34
CA MET A 90 -15.11 6.59 9.31
C MET A 90 -15.77 7.80 8.66
N SER A 91 -15.42 8.13 7.42
CA SER A 91 -16.02 9.26 6.69
C SER A 91 -17.47 9.01 6.32
N ASP A 92 -18.28 10.05 6.39
CA ASP A 92 -19.68 10.13 5.94
C ASP A 92 -19.81 10.74 4.53
N ARG A 93 -18.71 11.26 3.97
CA ARG A 93 -18.64 11.91 2.66
C ARG A 93 -17.68 11.13 1.76
N VAL A 94 -18.22 10.09 1.14
CA VAL A 94 -17.50 9.20 0.22
C VAL A 94 -18.02 9.41 -1.20
N TYR A 95 -17.11 9.39 -2.17
CA TYR A 95 -17.40 9.59 -3.58
C TYR A 95 -16.69 8.53 -4.41
N LEU A 96 -17.32 8.03 -5.47
CA LEU A 96 -16.64 7.12 -6.40
C LEU A 96 -15.52 7.84 -7.16
N ILE A 97 -14.32 7.27 -7.17
CA ILE A 97 -13.16 7.88 -7.84
C ILE A 97 -13.37 8.10 -9.35
N THR A 98 -14.20 7.28 -10.00
CA THR A 98 -14.44 7.33 -11.45
C THR A 98 -15.46 8.38 -11.89
N SER A 99 -16.42 8.72 -11.02
CA SER A 99 -17.57 9.57 -11.39
C SER A 99 -17.79 10.75 -10.46
N MET A 100 -17.09 10.80 -9.33
CA MET A 100 -17.26 11.78 -8.25
C MET A 100 -18.71 11.84 -7.72
N LYS A 101 -19.52 10.80 -7.94
CA LYS A 101 -20.85 10.68 -7.36
C LYS A 101 -20.74 10.23 -5.91
N LYS A 102 -21.55 10.83 -5.03
CA LYS A 102 -21.62 10.44 -3.63
C LYS A 102 -22.11 9.00 -3.50
N VAL A 103 -21.44 8.21 -2.67
CA VAL A 103 -21.80 6.82 -2.37
C VAL A 103 -21.76 6.57 -0.87
N GLU A 104 -22.25 5.42 -0.46
CA GLU A 104 -22.12 4.94 0.91
C GLU A 104 -20.66 4.59 1.23
N ARG A 105 -20.31 4.63 2.51
CA ARG A 105 -19.01 4.16 3.00
C ARG A 105 -18.88 2.65 2.74
N GLY A 106 -17.67 2.15 2.50
CA GLY A 106 -17.42 0.72 2.28
C GLY A 106 -17.65 0.25 0.84
N ILE A 107 -18.13 1.13 -0.06
CA ILE A 107 -18.22 0.82 -1.49
C ILE A 107 -16.83 0.81 -2.14
N ASP A 108 -16.54 -0.25 -2.89
CA ASP A 108 -15.27 -0.41 -3.62
C ASP A 108 -15.03 0.77 -4.59
N GLY A 109 -13.82 1.33 -4.55
CA GLY A 109 -13.46 2.54 -5.27
C GLY A 109 -14.06 3.84 -4.74
N GLY A 110 -14.70 3.79 -3.56
CA GLY A 110 -15.12 4.97 -2.80
C GLY A 110 -13.93 5.66 -2.13
N ILE A 111 -13.72 6.94 -2.44
CA ILE A 111 -12.70 7.79 -1.83
C ILE A 111 -13.34 8.86 -0.93
N SER A 112 -12.62 9.23 0.14
CA SER A 112 -12.99 10.33 1.04
C SER A 112 -11.76 11.15 1.38
N VAL A 113 -11.94 12.42 1.74
CA VAL A 113 -10.83 13.30 2.16
C VAL A 113 -10.04 12.68 3.31
N LEU A 114 -10.73 12.07 4.27
CA LEU A 114 -10.11 11.38 5.40
C LEU A 114 -9.27 10.19 4.92
N GLY A 115 -9.84 9.34 4.05
CA GLY A 115 -9.15 8.18 3.49
C GLY A 115 -7.94 8.58 2.65
N THR A 116 -8.07 9.59 1.77
CA THR A 116 -6.97 10.08 0.92
C THR A 116 -5.81 10.63 1.76
N ASN A 117 -6.10 11.42 2.79
CA ASN A 117 -5.06 11.91 3.70
C ASN A 117 -4.40 10.75 4.46
N ALA A 118 -5.19 9.79 4.95
CA ALA A 118 -4.67 8.60 5.60
C ALA A 118 -3.76 7.79 4.67
N ALA A 119 -4.14 7.62 3.40
CA ALA A 119 -3.33 6.95 2.39
C ALA A 119 -1.98 7.63 2.20
N PHE A 120 -1.96 8.96 2.09
CA PHE A 120 -0.73 9.73 1.95
C PHE A 120 0.17 9.60 3.18
N PHE A 121 -0.39 9.69 4.39
CA PHE A 121 0.38 9.50 5.63
C PHE A 121 0.90 8.07 5.79
N GLY A 122 0.13 7.06 5.38
CA GLY A 122 0.56 5.66 5.37
C GLY A 122 1.77 5.46 4.45
N ALA A 123 1.68 5.98 3.21
CA ALA A 123 2.77 5.94 2.24
C ALA A 123 4.02 6.68 2.75
N LEU A 124 3.84 7.89 3.30
CA LEU A 124 4.92 8.70 3.85
C LEU A 124 5.62 8.00 5.02
N PHE A 125 4.85 7.47 5.97
CA PHE A 125 5.37 6.82 7.18
C PHE A 125 6.24 5.61 6.84
N ILE A 126 5.74 4.69 6.01
CA ILE A 126 6.49 3.49 5.66
C ILE A 126 7.66 3.79 4.71
N SER A 127 7.54 4.82 3.87
CA SER A 127 8.65 5.27 3.04
C SER A 127 9.80 5.83 3.87
N ILE A 128 9.52 6.68 4.86
CA ILE A 128 10.55 7.24 5.77
C ILE A 128 11.17 6.13 6.61
N THR A 129 10.36 5.32 7.29
CA THR A 129 10.87 4.28 8.19
C THR A 129 11.61 3.19 7.42
N GLY A 130 11.08 2.76 6.27
CA GLY A 130 11.75 1.83 5.36
C GLY A 130 13.07 2.39 4.83
N TRP A 131 13.10 3.65 4.41
CA TRP A 131 14.32 4.31 3.93
C TRP A 131 15.39 4.36 5.01
N MET A 132 15.05 4.78 6.23
CA MET A 132 15.96 4.80 7.36
C MET A 132 16.54 3.41 7.65
N LEU A 133 15.68 2.40 7.76
CA LEU A 133 16.11 1.02 8.08
C LEU A 133 16.95 0.37 7.00
N LEU A 134 16.70 0.65 5.72
CA LEU A 134 17.47 0.06 4.61
C LEU A 134 18.76 0.84 4.31
N SER A 135 18.84 2.13 4.67
CA SER A 135 20.03 2.96 4.48
C SER A 135 21.24 2.48 5.29
N GLU A 136 21.02 1.94 6.49
CA GLU A 136 22.08 1.41 7.36
C GLU A 136 22.80 0.18 6.78
N PHE A 137 22.21 -0.46 5.77
CA PHE A 137 22.72 -1.70 5.18
C PHE A 137 23.09 -1.55 3.69
N SER A 138 23.24 -0.31 3.21
CA SER A 138 23.61 -0.01 1.82
C SER A 138 22.69 -0.66 0.78
N PHE A 139 21.40 -0.78 1.09
CA PHE A 139 20.36 -1.25 0.14
C PHE A 139 19.66 -0.10 -0.59
N LEU A 140 20.17 1.13 -0.49
CA LEU A 140 19.57 2.30 -1.09
C LEU A 140 20.62 3.10 -1.84
N PRO A 141 20.23 3.84 -2.89
CA PRO A 141 21.16 4.70 -3.60
C PRO A 141 21.54 5.93 -2.77
N ASP A 142 22.71 6.51 -3.05
CA ASP A 142 23.23 7.71 -2.36
C ASP A 142 22.31 8.93 -2.47
N SER A 143 21.52 9.01 -3.55
CA SER A 143 20.58 10.12 -3.76
C SER A 143 19.35 9.99 -2.86
N ARG A 144 19.36 10.74 -1.75
CA ARG A 144 18.22 10.83 -0.82
C ARG A 144 16.91 11.31 -1.45
N TYR A 145 16.95 11.99 -2.60
CA TYR A 145 15.74 12.47 -3.28
C TYR A 145 14.89 11.32 -3.84
N LEU A 146 15.46 10.13 -4.01
CA LEU A 146 14.74 8.97 -4.52
C LEU A 146 13.72 8.41 -3.52
N ILE A 147 13.73 8.85 -2.25
CA ILE A 147 12.65 8.58 -1.29
C ILE A 147 11.29 9.12 -1.77
N LEU A 148 11.28 10.12 -2.64
CA LEU A 148 10.03 10.65 -3.20
C LEU A 148 9.32 9.61 -4.06
N ILE A 149 10.04 8.65 -4.66
CA ILE A 149 9.45 7.56 -5.45
C ILE A 149 8.50 6.71 -4.58
N PRO A 150 8.94 6.03 -3.51
CA PRO A 150 8.02 5.22 -2.70
C PRO A 150 6.93 6.05 -2.02
N VAL A 151 7.16 7.33 -1.69
CA VAL A 151 6.12 8.22 -1.12
C VAL A 151 4.99 8.45 -2.12
N PHE A 152 5.31 8.94 -3.32
CA PHE A 152 4.28 9.31 -4.30
C PHE A 152 3.74 8.11 -5.05
N ILE A 153 4.60 7.16 -5.45
CA ILE A 153 4.15 5.98 -6.17
C ILE A 153 3.34 5.06 -5.26
N GLY A 154 3.73 4.89 -3.99
CA GLY A 154 2.91 4.14 -3.03
C GLY A 154 1.51 4.75 -2.85
N PHE A 155 1.42 6.08 -2.75
CA PHE A 155 0.13 6.78 -2.71
C PHE A 155 -0.67 6.63 -4.02
N ILE A 156 -0.02 6.73 -5.17
CA ILE A 156 -0.65 6.55 -6.49
C ILE A 156 -1.17 5.12 -6.66
N SER A 157 -0.47 4.10 -6.16
CA SER A 157 -0.95 2.72 -6.17
C SER A 157 -2.30 2.56 -5.48
N CYS A 158 -2.52 3.24 -4.35
CA CYS A 158 -3.82 3.25 -3.68
C CYS A 158 -4.92 3.92 -4.53
N GLN A 159 -4.57 4.92 -5.35
CA GLN A 159 -5.53 5.52 -6.29
C GLN A 159 -5.84 4.56 -7.45
N ILE A 160 -4.83 3.86 -7.96
CA ILE A 160 -5.01 2.79 -8.97
C ILE A 160 -5.93 1.70 -8.41
N ASP A 161 -5.71 1.30 -7.16
CA ASP A 161 -6.56 0.34 -6.44
C ASP A 161 -8.02 0.79 -6.44
N SER A 162 -8.30 2.03 -6.04
CA SER A 162 -9.64 2.59 -6.03
C SER A 162 -10.29 2.61 -7.44
N VAL A 163 -9.52 2.90 -8.50
CA VAL A 163 -10.02 2.86 -9.88
C VAL A 163 -10.38 1.43 -10.29
N LEU A 164 -9.52 0.46 -9.97
CA LEU A 164 -9.75 -0.96 -10.25
C LEU A 164 -10.95 -1.49 -9.45
N GLY A 165 -11.08 -1.11 -8.18
CA GLY A 165 -12.23 -1.38 -7.32
C GLY A 165 -13.54 -0.89 -7.94
N ALA A 166 -13.57 0.37 -8.36
CA ALA A 166 -14.78 0.96 -8.98
C ALA A 166 -15.16 0.33 -10.34
N THR A 167 -14.21 -0.28 -11.07
CA THR A 167 -14.41 -0.69 -12.47
C THR A 167 -14.51 -2.20 -12.65
N LEU A 168 -13.65 -2.98 -11.99
CA LEU A 168 -13.42 -4.40 -12.25
C LEU A 168 -13.73 -5.32 -11.06
N GLU A 169 -13.71 -4.81 -9.83
CA GLU A 169 -14.00 -5.60 -8.63
C GLU A 169 -15.44 -6.11 -8.64
N GLY A 170 -15.63 -7.37 -8.22
CA GLY A 170 -16.93 -8.05 -8.23
C GLY A 170 -17.44 -8.46 -9.62
N LYS A 171 -16.75 -8.05 -10.70
CA LYS A 171 -17.05 -8.46 -12.08
C LYS A 171 -16.06 -9.48 -12.60
N ILE A 172 -14.77 -9.15 -12.51
CA ILE A 172 -13.66 -9.94 -13.07
C ILE A 172 -12.57 -10.14 -12.01
N LEU A 173 -12.37 -9.16 -11.14
CA LEU A 173 -11.34 -9.20 -10.09
C LEU A 173 -11.98 -9.37 -8.71
N THR A 174 -11.24 -10.04 -7.82
CA THR A 174 -11.52 -10.05 -6.39
C THR A 174 -10.73 -8.94 -5.70
N LYS A 175 -11.14 -8.53 -4.49
CA LYS A 175 -10.39 -7.57 -3.64
C LYS A 175 -8.89 -7.87 -3.59
N ASP A 176 -8.54 -9.12 -3.27
CA ASP A 176 -7.14 -9.54 -3.14
C ASP A 176 -6.38 -9.42 -4.47
N THR A 177 -7.07 -9.63 -5.60
CA THR A 177 -6.48 -9.44 -6.93
C THR A 177 -6.30 -7.97 -7.28
N VAL A 178 -7.24 -7.10 -6.90
CA VAL A 178 -7.12 -5.65 -7.09
C VAL A 178 -5.91 -5.11 -6.34
N ASN A 179 -5.79 -5.45 -5.05
CA ASN A 179 -4.61 -5.12 -4.22
C ASN A 179 -3.30 -5.60 -4.85
N LEU A 180 -3.26 -6.85 -5.32
CA LEU A 180 -2.05 -7.40 -5.95
C LEU A 180 -1.66 -6.63 -7.22
N VAL A 181 -2.64 -6.34 -8.08
CA VAL A 181 -2.43 -5.64 -9.34
C VAL A 181 -2.04 -4.18 -9.11
N SER A 182 -2.64 -3.49 -8.15
CA SER A 182 -2.33 -2.09 -7.82
C SER A 182 -0.91 -1.95 -7.27
N ILE A 183 -0.49 -2.82 -6.35
CA ILE A 183 0.89 -2.86 -5.83
C ILE A 183 1.89 -3.20 -6.93
N GLY A 184 1.57 -4.20 -7.77
CA GLY A 184 2.41 -4.58 -8.91
C GLY A 184 2.58 -3.44 -9.91
N ALA A 185 1.48 -2.75 -10.27
CA ALA A 185 1.49 -1.62 -11.18
C ALA A 185 2.35 -0.46 -10.65
N GLY A 186 2.18 -0.09 -9.38
CA GLY A 186 3.02 0.94 -8.75
C GLY A 186 4.49 0.57 -8.72
N THR A 187 4.81 -0.67 -8.36
CA THR A 187 6.19 -1.16 -8.37
C THR A 187 6.81 -1.09 -9.77
N LEU A 188 6.04 -1.46 -10.80
CA LEU A 188 6.49 -1.36 -12.20
C LEU A 188 6.74 0.10 -12.60
N ILE A 189 5.85 1.04 -12.23
CA ILE A 189 6.04 2.47 -12.48
C ILE A 189 7.33 2.97 -11.82
N ALA A 190 7.56 2.61 -10.55
CA ALA A 190 8.79 2.98 -9.85
C ALA A 190 10.04 2.39 -10.52
N TRP A 191 9.96 1.15 -11.00
CA TRP A 191 11.06 0.53 -11.74
C TRP A 191 11.37 1.27 -13.05
N VAL A 192 10.36 1.65 -13.82
CA VAL A 192 10.53 2.46 -15.04
C VAL A 192 11.16 3.82 -14.73
N ILE A 193 10.72 4.50 -13.66
CA ILE A 193 11.32 5.77 -13.22
C ILE A 193 12.80 5.59 -12.86
N LEU A 194 13.13 4.56 -12.08
CA LEU A 194 14.52 4.27 -11.73
C LEU A 194 15.34 3.91 -12.96
N TRP A 195 14.79 3.16 -13.90
CA TRP A 195 15.45 2.82 -15.15
C TRP A 195 15.84 4.09 -15.93
N ILE A 196 14.90 5.04 -16.09
CA ILE A 196 15.16 6.33 -16.77
C ILE A 196 16.22 7.18 -16.05
N ILE A 197 16.32 7.08 -14.71
CA ILE A 197 17.29 7.86 -13.94
C ILE A 197 18.71 7.29 -14.07
N TYR A 198 18.83 5.97 -14.22
CA TYR A 198 20.12 5.26 -14.15
C TYR A 198 20.65 4.75 -15.49
N PHE A 199 19.83 4.69 -16.54
CA PHE A 199 20.17 4.16 -17.86
C PHE A 199 19.68 5.09 -18.97
#